data_AF-A0A495JJW5-F1
#
_entry.id   AF-A0A495JJW5-F1
#
_cell.length_a   1.000
_cell.length_b   1.000
_cell.length_c   1.000
_cell.angle_alpha   90.00
_cell.angle_beta   90.00
_cell.angle_gamma   90.00
#
_symmetry.space_group_name_H-M   'P 1'
#
loop_
_entity.id
_entity.type
_entity.pdbx_description
1 polymer ?
#
loop_
_entity_poly.entity_id
_entity_poly.type
_entity_poly.pdbx_seq_one_letter_code
_entity_poly.pdbx_strand_id
1 'polypeptide(L)'
;MLPPRSGDVLQVTRAASVQFAQPILFRVIRAHDWPTYDGWIWLDGYELNAAMDAVARRSIFVQLDGLRAVRLTAPAQRHLNAGPRTMTGGRNSSPVRVRVG
;
A
#
# COMPACT_ATOMS: atom_id res chain seq x y z
N MET A 1 1.76 -15.14 -5.63
CA MET A 1 2.19 -13.74 -5.93
C MET A 1 2.05 -12.90 -4.65
N LEU A 2 2.82 -11.82 -4.44
CA LEU A 2 2.59 -10.93 -3.28
C LEU A 2 1.28 -10.15 -3.46
N PRO A 3 0.48 -9.91 -2.40
CA PRO A 3 -0.72 -9.09 -2.51
C PRO A 3 -0.38 -7.63 -2.85
N PRO A 4 -1.21 -6.93 -3.64
CA PRO A 4 -1.05 -5.52 -3.93
C PRO A 4 -1.01 -4.65 -2.67
N ARG A 5 -0.27 -3.55 -2.72
CA ARG A 5 -0.10 -2.59 -1.63
C ARG A 5 -0.86 -1.30 -1.92
N SER A 6 -1.11 -0.53 -0.86
CA SER A 6 -1.66 0.81 -1.00
C SER A 6 -0.77 1.68 -1.92
N GLY A 7 -1.39 2.38 -2.86
CA GLY A 7 -0.71 3.19 -3.88
C GLY A 7 -0.42 2.46 -5.19
N ASP A 8 -0.42 1.12 -5.21
CA ASP A 8 -0.20 0.36 -6.44
C ASP A 8 -1.29 0.69 -7.46
N VAL A 9 -0.88 0.87 -8.72
CA VAL A 9 -1.83 0.96 -9.84
C VAL A 9 -1.82 -0.33 -10.63
N LEU A 10 -3.01 -0.88 -10.81
CA LEU A 10 -3.25 -2.16 -11.45
C LEU A 10 -4.13 -1.95 -12.69
N GLN A 11 -3.80 -2.63 -13.77
CA GLN A 11 -4.77 -2.89 -14.83
C GLN A 11 -5.54 -4.15 -14.46
N VAL A 12 -6.84 -3.97 -14.19
CA VAL A 12 -7.76 -5.05 -13.85
C VAL A 12 -8.47 -5.47 -15.12
N THR A 13 -8.32 -6.74 -15.48
CA THR A 13 -8.86 -7.30 -16.73
C THR A 13 -9.79 -8.47 -16.43
N ARG A 14 -10.42 -9.01 -17.48
CA ARG A 14 -11.22 -10.23 -17.38
C ARG A 14 -10.47 -11.42 -16.76
N ALA A 15 -9.14 -11.48 -16.88
CA ALA A 15 -8.32 -12.52 -16.26
C ALA A 15 -8.30 -12.43 -14.72
N ALA A 16 -8.54 -11.25 -14.15
CA ALA A 16 -8.63 -11.05 -12.70
C ALA A 16 -10.04 -11.30 -12.17
N SER A 17 -11.07 -10.98 -12.96
CA SER A 17 -12.46 -11.32 -12.66
C SER A 17 -13.35 -11.10 -13.89
N VAL A 18 -14.33 -11.99 -14.09
CA VAL A 18 -15.22 -11.96 -15.26
C VAL A 18 -16.06 -10.69 -15.38
N GLN A 19 -16.22 -9.95 -14.28
CA GLN A 19 -16.95 -8.67 -14.23
C GLN A 19 -16.25 -7.56 -15.05
N PHE A 20 -14.95 -7.71 -15.34
CA PHE A 20 -14.14 -6.71 -16.05
C PHE A 20 -13.91 -7.11 -17.51
N ALA A 21 -15.00 -7.32 -18.26
CA ALA A 21 -14.92 -7.55 -19.71
C ALA A 21 -14.23 -6.38 -20.43
N GLN A 22 -14.49 -5.15 -19.97
CA GLN A 22 -13.70 -3.97 -20.28
C GLN A 22 -12.66 -3.72 -19.18
N PRO A 23 -11.36 -3.66 -19.50
CA PRO A 23 -10.33 -3.40 -18.50
C PRO A 23 -10.47 -2.02 -17.85
N ILE A 24 -10.10 -1.92 -16.57
CA ILE A 24 -10.00 -0.65 -15.84
C ILE A 24 -8.60 -0.45 -15.27
N LEU A 25 -8.23 0.81 -15.03
CA LEU A 25 -7.10 1.16 -14.18
C LEU A 25 -7.60 1.35 -12.75
N PHE A 26 -6.90 0.77 -11.78
CA PHE A 26 -7.32 0.76 -10.39
C PHE A 26 -6.15 1.08 -9.47
N ARG A 27 -6.26 2.16 -8.71
CA ARG A 27 -5.30 2.49 -7.64
C ARG A 27 -5.75 1.92 -6.32
N VAL A 28 -4.96 1.01 -5.77
CA VAL A 28 -5.23 0.35 -4.49
C VAL A 28 -5.10 1.35 -3.34
N ILE A 29 -6.06 1.34 -2.41
CA ILE A 29 -5.98 2.05 -1.13
C ILE A 29 -5.78 1.04 -0.01
N ARG A 30 -6.46 -0.11 -0.09
CA ARG A 30 -6.40 -1.18 0.90
C ARG A 30 -6.57 -2.54 0.23
N ALA A 31 -5.76 -3.50 0.65
CA ALA A 31 -5.98 -4.92 0.41
C ALA A 31 -6.48 -5.56 1.70
N HIS A 32 -7.52 -6.39 1.62
CA HIS A 32 -8.03 -7.13 2.78
C HIS A 32 -7.47 -8.54 2.78
N ASP A 33 -7.12 -9.01 3.98
CA ASP A 33 -6.54 -10.32 4.27
C ASP A 33 -7.61 -11.35 4.68
N TRP A 34 -8.87 -11.13 4.30
CA TRP A 34 -9.96 -12.04 4.63
C TRP A 34 -9.81 -13.38 3.91
N PRO A 35 -9.83 -14.52 4.64
CA PRO A 35 -9.79 -15.84 4.02
C PRO A 35 -11.10 -16.07 3.27
N THR A 36 -11.06 -15.91 1.94
CA THR A 36 -12.21 -16.17 1.07
C THR A 36 -11.95 -17.42 0.24
N TYR A 37 -11.09 -17.32 -0.77
CA TYR A 37 -10.65 -18.42 -1.61
C TYR A 37 -9.17 -18.24 -1.95
N ASP A 38 -8.45 -19.35 -2.14
CA ASP A 38 -7.02 -19.30 -2.46
C ASP A 38 -6.78 -18.51 -3.76
N GLY A 39 -5.82 -17.58 -3.70
CA GLY A 39 -5.50 -16.69 -4.81
C GLY A 39 -6.49 -15.54 -5.06
N TRP A 40 -7.57 -15.40 -4.29
CA TRP A 40 -8.54 -14.30 -4.39
C TRP A 40 -8.36 -13.27 -3.28
N ILE A 41 -8.65 -12.01 -3.60
CA ILE A 41 -8.48 -10.89 -2.67
C ILE A 41 -9.54 -9.81 -2.86
N TRP A 42 -9.95 -9.20 -1.75
CA TRP A 42 -10.73 -7.97 -1.76
C TRP A 42 -9.81 -6.75 -1.77
N LEU A 43 -10.05 -5.83 -2.72
CA LEU A 43 -9.33 -4.57 -2.82
C LEU A 43 -10.30 -3.39 -2.76
N ASP A 44 -9.98 -2.42 -1.92
CA ASP A 44 -10.59 -1.09 -1.97
C ASP A 44 -9.66 -0.12 -2.70
N GLY A 45 -10.23 0.73 -3.55
CA GLY A 45 -9.44 1.63 -4.35
C GLY A 45 -10.26 2.57 -5.21
N TYR A 46 -9.56 3.24 -6.13
CA TYR A 46 -10.15 4.15 -7.11
C TYR A 46 -9.99 3.60 -8.52
N GLU A 47 -11.06 3.59 -9.30
CA GLU A 47 -10.94 3.54 -10.75
C GLU A 47 -10.32 4.84 -11.24
N LEU A 48 -9.41 4.72 -12.21
CA LEU A 48 -8.73 5.85 -12.82
C LEU A 48 -9.18 6.04 -14.28
N ASN A 49 -9.28 7.29 -14.71
CA ASN A 49 -9.42 7.63 -16.12
C ASN A 49 -8.07 7.54 -16.86
N ALA A 50 -8.09 7.85 -18.16
CA ALA A 50 -6.88 7.88 -18.99
C ALA A 50 -5.84 8.94 -18.55
N ALA A 51 -6.27 9.97 -17.82
CA ALA A 51 -5.40 11.00 -17.24
C ALA A 51 -4.86 10.63 -15.85
N MET A 52 -5.12 9.40 -15.37
CA MET A 52 -4.72 8.89 -14.05
C MET A 52 -5.44 9.53 -12.85
N ASP A 53 -6.53 10.25 -13.10
CA ASP A 53 -7.37 10.82 -12.05
C ASP A 53 -8.37 9.80 -11.53
N ALA A 54 -8.61 9.84 -10.21
CA ALA A 54 -9.63 9.02 -9.58
C ALA A 54 -11.03 9.48 -9.99
N VAL A 55 -11.80 8.59 -10.62
CA VAL A 55 -13.18 8.89 -11.07
C VAL A 55 -14.26 8.22 -10.23
N ALA A 56 -13.96 7.08 -9.61
CA ALA A 56 -14.91 6.36 -8.76
C ALA A 56 -14.19 5.55 -7.69
N ARG A 57 -14.75 5.48 -6.48
CA ARG A 57 -14.30 4.55 -5.44
C ARG A 57 -15.00 3.21 -5.60
N ARG A 58 -14.25 2.11 -5.50
CA ARG A 58 -14.78 0.75 -5.66
C ARG A 58 -14.17 -0.22 -4.65
N SER A 59 -14.94 -1.23 -4.31
CA SER A 59 -14.49 -2.46 -3.65
C SER A 59 -14.65 -3.60 -4.65
N ILE A 60 -13.55 -4.30 -4.95
CA ILE A 60 -13.52 -5.35 -5.99
C ILE A 60 -12.99 -6.66 -5.42
N PHE A 61 -13.51 -7.77 -5.93
CA PHE A 61 -13.05 -9.12 -5.61
C PHE A 61 -12.41 -9.74 -6.85
N VAL A 62 -11.11 -10.03 -6.75
CA VAL A 62 -10.26 -10.36 -7.90
C VAL A 62 -9.28 -11.48 -7.59
N GLN A 63 -8.92 -12.23 -8.62
CA GLN A 63 -7.85 -13.22 -8.58
C GLN A 63 -6.49 -12.54 -8.80
N LEU A 64 -5.54 -12.80 -7.91
CA LEU A 64 -4.21 -12.18 -7.90
C LEU A 64 -3.45 -12.39 -9.21
N ASP A 65 -3.47 -13.62 -9.75
CA ASP A 65 -2.71 -13.99 -10.94
C ASP A 65 -3.21 -13.30 -12.23
N GLY A 66 -4.43 -12.76 -12.21
CA GLY A 66 -4.99 -11.99 -13.32
C GLY A 66 -4.66 -10.50 -13.31
N LEU A 67 -4.04 -9.99 -12.23
CA LEU A 67 -3.71 -8.58 -12.06
C LEU A 67 -2.40 -8.22 -12.80
N ARG A 68 -2.38 -7.03 -13.40
CA ARG A 68 -1.19 -6.52 -14.08
C ARG A 68 -0.77 -5.19 -13.44
N ALA A 69 0.45 -5.14 -12.90
CA ALA A 69 0.99 -3.90 -12.35
C ALA A 69 1.30 -2.90 -13.47
N VAL A 70 0.83 -1.66 -13.31
CA VAL A 70 1.16 -0.55 -14.20
C VAL A 70 2.32 0.20 -13.56
N ARG A 71 3.49 0.15 -14.18
CA ARG A 71 4.63 0.97 -13.75
C ARG A 71 4.37 2.41 -14.15
N LEU A 72 3.97 3.23 -13.19
CA LEU A 72 4.04 4.66 -13.32
C LEU A 72 5.50 5.07 -13.12
N THR A 73 6.08 5.71 -14.12
CA THR A 73 7.37 6.39 -13.96
C THR A 73 7.13 7.57 -13.02
N ALA A 74 7.21 7.34 -11.71
CA ALA A 74 7.22 8.42 -10.74
C ALA A 74 8.56 9.17 -10.85
N PRO A 75 8.60 10.52 -10.81
CA PRO A 75 9.81 11.19 -10.37
C PRO A 75 10.12 10.69 -8.96
N ALA A 76 11.39 10.34 -8.72
CA ALA A 76 11.87 9.69 -7.50
C ALA A 76 11.11 10.17 -6.24
N GLN A 77 10.32 9.27 -5.65
CA GLN A 77 9.69 9.51 -4.35
C GLN A 77 10.82 9.83 -3.37
N ARG A 78 11.00 11.12 -3.06
CA ARG A 78 11.88 11.55 -1.99
C ARG A 78 11.39 10.86 -0.74
N HIS A 79 12.22 9.93 -0.28
CA HIS A 79 12.08 9.18 0.93
C HIS A 79 11.98 10.17 2.11
N LEU A 80 10.76 10.64 2.42
CA LEU A 80 10.47 11.44 3.60
C LEU A 80 10.42 10.58 4.88
N ASN A 81 11.16 9.47 4.95
CA ASN A 81 11.42 8.73 6.18
C ASN A 81 12.86 8.98 6.70
N ALA A 82 13.37 10.20 6.60
CA ALA A 82 14.47 10.63 7.47
C ALA A 82 13.90 11.07 8.83
N GLY A 83 13.23 10.16 9.52
CA GLY A 83 12.94 10.32 10.94
C GLY A 83 14.06 9.66 11.74
N PRO A 84 14.88 10.40 12.52
CA PRO A 84 15.90 9.76 13.34
C PRO A 84 15.21 9.12 14.56
N ARG A 85 15.06 7.79 14.55
CA ARG A 85 14.83 7.01 15.76
C ARG A 85 16.12 6.30 16.15
N THR A 86 16.91 6.97 16.98
CA THR A 86 17.89 6.30 17.85
C THR A 86 18.21 7.21 19.04
N MET A 87 17.54 6.96 20.16
CA MET A 87 18.16 7.07 21.48
C MET A 87 17.63 5.91 22.33
N THR A 88 18.26 4.75 22.12
CA THR A 88 18.29 3.66 23.09
C THR A 88 19.65 3.74 23.78
N GLY A 89 19.68 3.72 25.11
CA GLY A 89 20.92 3.46 25.85
C GLY A 89 20.97 4.17 27.19
N GLY A 90 20.52 3.48 28.23
CA GLY A 90 20.50 3.98 29.60
C GLY A 90 21.89 4.25 30.19
N ARG A 91 21.87 4.99 31.30
CA ARG A 91 22.89 4.92 32.35
C ARG A 91 22.25 5.34 33.67
N ASN A 92 21.84 4.33 34.45
CA ASN A 92 21.74 4.46 35.89
C ASN A 92 23.16 4.49 36.47
N SER A 93 23.51 5.49 37.30
CA SER A 93 24.53 5.42 38.36
C SER A 93 24.50 6.68 39.24
N SER A 94 23.82 6.56 40.38
CA SER A 94 24.12 7.05 41.76
C SER A 94 24.40 8.54 42.09
N PRO A 95 24.03 9.01 43.30
CA PRO A 95 24.03 10.43 43.67
C PRO A 95 25.41 10.89 44.18
N VAL A 96 25.84 12.09 43.80
CA VAL A 96 26.97 12.78 44.44
C VAL A 96 26.45 13.95 45.25
N ARG A 97 26.67 13.82 46.56
CA ARG A 97 26.45 14.80 47.62
C ARG A 97 27.39 15.99 47.42
N VAL A 98 26.88 17.22 47.41
CA VAL A 98 27.71 18.42 47.62
C VAL A 98 27.07 19.30 48.68
N ARG A 99 27.90 19.62 49.68
CA ARG A 99 27.68 20.43 50.86
C ARG A 99 28.28 21.80 50.60
N VAL A 100 27.51 22.87 50.74
CA VAL A 100 27.95 24.27 50.90
C VAL A 100 26.77 24.96 51.58
N GLY A 101 26.87 25.74 52.65
CA GLY A 101 27.95 26.33 53.44
C GLY A 101 27.23 27.28 54.38
#